data_AF-A0A9E1MUH4-F1
#
_entry.id   AF-A0A9E1MUH4-F1
#
_cell.length_a   1.000
_cell.length_b   1.000
_cell.length_c   1.000
_cell.angle_alpha   90.00
_cell.angle_beta   90.00
_cell.angle_gamma   90.00
#
_symmetry.space_group_name_H-M   'P 1'
#
loop_
_entity.id
_entity.type
_entity.pdbx_description
1 polymer ?
#
loop_
_entity_poly.entity_id
_entity_poly.type
_entity_poly.pdbx_seq_one_letter_code
_entity_poly.pdbx_strand_id
1 'polypeptide(L)'
;MRRADHEGLRPLPVQQQAAKKAPAPAASKPQPKDLMSQLVPGVVRQEREAPPAAENKPPKAQTAEDQHLVAEKSKLVQAQTDLVAQKANLEKLRSTLEGQQREFERQQAILIEEKATLKEQRNQLEEAKDDLQGLRQSLASGSSKTGTPLKELLQKRGLRGFDEFERAFGALAEARALRDILDLLEANDAKAVEERLHSRLLLVGGLIPEGLPTSVVAVTVAPDRAELPDGHQIAGAILRMGEQLMLCGLRRLLVIGGSPLYHRLLSHYLDSRIEVRFPQPEPRTRALAEIDVTRIDAVVLWGVEVLEDGREVYGTSRAMAIEVPQAADVIECAKLVCAALA
;
A
#
# COMPACT_ATOMS: atom_id res chain seq x y z
N MET A 1 -35.64 -58.59 -8.53
CA MET A 1 -35.95 -57.74 -9.70
C MET A 1 -36.07 -56.31 -9.20
N ARG A 2 -35.33 -55.27 -9.59
CA ARG A 2 -34.19 -54.97 -10.49
C ARG A 2 -33.54 -53.74 -9.83
N ARG A 3 -32.27 -53.77 -9.38
CA ARG A 3 -31.06 -53.20 -10.03
C ARG A 3 -31.27 -51.93 -10.87
N ALA A 4 -30.63 -50.84 -10.43
CA ALA A 4 -29.93 -49.77 -11.17
C ALA A 4 -29.29 -48.89 -10.06
N ASP A 5 -27.99 -48.89 -9.73
CA ASP A 5 -26.76 -48.71 -10.52
C ASP A 5 -26.83 -47.49 -11.45
N HIS A 6 -26.25 -46.36 -11.01
CA HIS A 6 -25.50 -45.37 -11.81
C HIS A 6 -24.70 -44.51 -10.81
N GLU A 7 -23.38 -44.72 -10.73
CA GLU A 7 -22.34 -43.86 -11.34
C GLU A 7 -22.24 -42.50 -10.63
N GLY A 8 -21.14 -42.14 -9.95
CA GLY A 8 -19.77 -42.23 -10.43
C GLY A 8 -19.19 -40.82 -10.51
N LEU A 9 -19.18 -40.08 -9.40
CA LEU A 9 -18.58 -38.75 -9.34
C LEU A 9 -17.08 -38.86 -9.05
N ARG A 10 -16.30 -38.75 -10.13
CA ARG A 10 -14.85 -38.53 -10.11
C ARG A 10 -14.55 -37.15 -9.53
N PRO A 11 -13.63 -37.00 -8.56
CA PRO A 11 -13.07 -35.70 -8.24
C PRO A 11 -12.11 -35.25 -9.35
N LEU A 12 -12.32 -34.04 -9.83
CA LEU A 12 -11.42 -33.33 -10.76
C LEU A 12 -10.06 -33.09 -10.10
N PRO A 13 -8.94 -33.22 -10.83
CA PRO A 13 -7.62 -32.93 -10.29
C PRO A 13 -7.44 -31.43 -10.10
N VAL A 14 -7.06 -31.05 -8.86
CA VAL A 14 -6.59 -29.72 -8.49
C VAL A 14 -5.35 -29.40 -9.31
N GLN A 15 -5.46 -28.48 -10.27
CA GLN A 15 -4.32 -27.88 -10.93
C GLN A 15 -3.56 -27.04 -9.92
N GLN A 16 -2.43 -27.58 -9.47
CA GLN A 16 -1.38 -26.86 -8.75
C GLN A 16 -0.92 -25.68 -9.62
N GLN A 17 -1.30 -24.46 -9.23
CA GLN A 17 -0.68 -23.26 -9.77
C GLN A 17 0.75 -23.19 -9.25
N ALA A 18 1.69 -23.39 -10.18
CA ALA A 18 3.11 -23.27 -9.98
C ALA A 18 3.46 -21.87 -9.44
N ALA A 19 3.95 -21.83 -8.20
CA ALA A 19 4.56 -20.64 -7.63
C ALA A 19 5.77 -20.24 -8.50
N LYS A 20 5.67 -19.07 -9.12
CA LYS A 20 6.78 -18.44 -9.84
C LYS A 20 7.90 -18.12 -8.86
N LYS A 21 8.96 -18.89 -9.01
CA LYS A 21 10.28 -18.79 -8.40
C LYS A 21 10.85 -17.37 -8.56
N ALA A 22 11.09 -16.69 -7.45
CA ALA A 22 11.82 -15.42 -7.41
C ALA A 22 13.27 -15.62 -7.88
N PRO A 23 13.85 -14.69 -8.68
CA PRO A 23 15.24 -14.77 -9.06
C PRO A 23 16.15 -14.32 -7.90
N ALA A 24 17.11 -15.18 -7.57
CA ALA A 24 18.20 -14.91 -6.65
C ALA A 24 19.11 -13.78 -7.17
N PRO A 25 19.73 -12.96 -6.30
CA PRO A 25 20.71 -11.97 -6.70
C PRO A 25 22.01 -12.63 -7.16
N ALA A 26 22.41 -12.33 -8.38
CA ALA A 26 23.61 -12.85 -9.02
C ALA A 26 24.88 -12.14 -8.52
N ALA A 27 25.81 -12.97 -8.04
CA ALA A 27 27.24 -12.96 -8.37
C ALA A 27 28.01 -11.63 -8.28
N SER A 28 28.72 -11.49 -7.16
CA SER A 28 29.93 -10.68 -7.02
C SER A 28 30.95 -11.00 -8.12
N LYS A 29 31.37 -9.96 -8.86
CA LYS A 29 32.44 -10.05 -9.88
C LYS A 29 33.83 -10.24 -9.25
N PRO A 30 34.79 -10.78 -10.03
CA PRO A 30 36.03 -11.37 -9.54
C PRO A 30 37.14 -10.34 -9.32
N GLN A 31 37.99 -10.61 -8.33
CA GLN A 31 39.30 -9.97 -8.19
C GLN A 31 40.24 -10.48 -9.30
N PRO A 32 40.99 -9.59 -9.98
CA PRO A 32 42.22 -9.98 -10.62
C PRO A 32 43.37 -9.93 -9.59
N LYS A 33 43.80 -11.12 -9.16
CA LYS A 33 45.23 -11.37 -9.01
C LYS A 33 45.81 -11.32 -10.42
N ASP A 34 46.92 -10.64 -10.64
CA ASP A 34 48.21 -11.32 -10.73
C ASP A 34 49.35 -10.40 -11.19
N LEU A 35 50.56 -10.86 -10.83
CA LEU A 35 51.79 -10.84 -11.65
C LEU A 35 52.12 -9.47 -12.29
N MET A 36 53.14 -8.74 -11.84
CA MET A 36 54.53 -9.07 -12.16
C MET A 36 55.46 -8.21 -11.30
N SER A 37 55.68 -8.62 -10.05
CA SER A 37 56.84 -8.22 -9.28
C SER A 37 57.97 -9.19 -9.57
N GLN A 38 58.61 -9.05 -10.73
CA GLN A 38 59.81 -9.81 -11.08
C GLN A 38 60.75 -8.96 -11.92
N LEU A 39 62.03 -9.08 -11.59
CA LEU A 39 63.23 -8.64 -12.31
C LEU A 39 63.68 -7.21 -12.02
N VAL A 40 64.20 -7.04 -10.80
CA VAL A 40 65.47 -6.33 -10.59
C VAL A 40 66.59 -7.34 -10.83
N PRO A 41 67.45 -7.14 -11.85
CA PRO A 41 68.82 -7.67 -11.78
C PRO A 41 69.87 -6.60 -12.12
N GLY A 42 70.83 -6.45 -11.22
CA GLY A 42 72.21 -6.18 -11.61
C GLY A 42 72.59 -4.73 -11.92
N VAL A 43 72.97 -3.98 -10.90
CA VAL A 43 74.14 -3.10 -11.02
C VAL A 43 75.07 -3.35 -9.83
N VAL A 44 76.04 -4.19 -10.14
CA VAL A 44 77.34 -4.45 -9.53
C VAL A 44 77.79 -3.36 -8.54
N ARG A 45 77.92 -3.75 -7.26
CA ARG A 45 78.86 -3.14 -6.32
C ARG A 45 80.26 -3.56 -6.76
N GLN A 46 81.01 -2.66 -7.38
CA GLN A 46 82.44 -2.86 -7.61
C GLN A 46 83.24 -2.01 -6.63
N GLU A 47 83.67 -2.73 -5.60
CA GLU A 47 85.00 -2.71 -5.00
C GLU A 47 85.81 -1.41 -5.06
N ARG A 48 85.93 -0.90 -3.84
CA ARG A 48 86.86 0.11 -3.35
C ARG A 48 88.22 -0.56 -3.17
N GLU A 49 89.12 -0.40 -4.13
CA GLU A 49 90.57 -0.63 -3.95
C GLU A 49 91.27 0.70 -3.60
N ALA A 50 91.88 0.74 -2.42
CA ALA A 50 93.04 1.58 -2.09
C ALA A 50 94.32 0.91 -2.67
N PRO A 51 95.54 1.51 -2.82
CA PRO A 51 96.24 2.55 -2.01
C PRO A 51 97.23 3.40 -2.90
N PRO A 52 98.43 3.93 -2.49
CA PRO A 52 99.01 4.23 -1.18
C PRO A 52 99.47 5.71 -1.00
N ALA A 53 99.97 5.99 0.20
CA ALA A 53 100.52 7.26 0.67
C ALA A 53 101.95 7.55 0.16
N ALA A 54 102.23 8.85 -0.03
CA ALA A 54 103.51 9.61 0.01
C ALA A 54 103.38 10.77 -1.00
N GLU A 55 103.85 12.01 -0.83
CA GLU A 55 104.81 12.61 0.09
C GLU A 55 104.70 14.14 -0.04
N ASN A 56 104.83 14.85 1.08
CA ASN A 56 105.43 16.18 1.26
C ASN A 56 105.43 17.22 0.11
N LYS A 57 104.65 18.31 0.29
CA LYS A 57 105.16 19.71 0.27
C LYS A 57 104.04 20.73 0.58
N PRO A 58 104.22 21.68 1.52
CA PRO A 58 103.42 22.91 1.52
C PRO A 58 103.94 23.82 0.38
N PRO A 59 103.28 24.90 -0.07
CA PRO A 59 102.46 25.81 0.73
C PRO A 59 101.31 26.48 -0.07
N LYS A 60 100.81 27.58 0.50
CA LYS A 60 100.16 28.73 -0.15
C LYS A 60 98.64 28.68 -0.13
N ALA A 61 98.14 29.39 0.87
CA ALA A 61 96.97 30.24 0.79
C ALA A 61 96.80 30.84 -0.61
N GLN A 62 95.98 30.17 -1.41
CA GLN A 62 95.23 30.73 -2.52
C GLN A 62 93.79 30.85 -1.98
N THR A 63 93.52 31.93 -1.25
CA THR A 63 92.82 33.14 -1.75
C THR A 63 91.40 32.82 -2.20
N ALA A 64 90.45 33.49 -1.55
CA ALA A 64 89.00 33.30 -1.59
C ALA A 64 88.34 33.24 -2.98
N GLU A 65 89.07 33.54 -4.06
CA GLU A 65 88.62 33.49 -5.45
C GLU A 65 88.31 32.06 -5.92
N ASP A 66 89.15 31.06 -5.57
CA ASP A 66 88.87 29.66 -5.93
C ASP A 66 87.68 29.10 -5.14
N GLN A 67 87.48 29.53 -3.90
CA GLN A 67 86.30 29.20 -3.10
C GLN A 67 85.02 29.86 -3.66
N HIS A 68 85.13 31.07 -4.21
CA HIS A 68 84.03 31.78 -4.86
C HIS A 68 83.60 31.09 -6.16
N LEU A 69 84.55 30.68 -7.00
CA LEU A 69 84.26 29.94 -8.25
C LEU A 69 83.65 28.56 -7.99
N VAL A 70 84.08 27.87 -6.92
CA VAL A 70 83.46 26.61 -6.49
C VAL A 70 82.03 26.84 -5.99
N ALA A 71 81.79 27.93 -5.23
CA ALA A 71 80.46 28.30 -4.76
C ALA A 71 79.50 28.72 -5.89
N GLU A 72 80.00 29.41 -6.92
CA GLU A 72 79.20 29.74 -8.11
C GLU A 72 78.87 28.50 -8.93
N LYS A 73 79.83 27.61 -9.16
CA LYS A 73 79.58 26.33 -9.84
C LYS A 73 78.58 25.47 -9.07
N SER A 74 78.65 25.43 -7.74
CA SER A 74 77.66 24.70 -6.94
C SER A 74 76.26 25.32 -7.05
N LYS A 75 76.13 26.65 -7.08
CA LYS A 75 74.85 27.33 -7.31
C LYS A 75 74.29 27.03 -8.70
N LEU A 76 75.14 26.99 -9.72
CA LEU A 76 74.74 26.73 -11.10
C LEU A 76 74.29 25.27 -11.29
N VAL A 77 75.00 24.32 -10.68
CA VAL A 77 74.60 22.91 -10.62
C VAL A 77 73.27 22.76 -9.87
N GLN A 78 73.09 23.47 -8.75
CA GLN A 78 71.86 23.44 -7.97
C GLN A 78 70.67 24.00 -8.77
N ALA A 79 70.86 25.12 -9.46
CA ALA A 79 69.85 25.69 -10.37
C ALA A 79 69.52 24.73 -11.54
N GLN A 80 70.51 24.03 -12.08
CA GLN A 80 70.29 23.03 -13.13
C GLN A 80 69.49 21.84 -12.60
N THR A 81 69.78 21.36 -11.38
CA THR A 81 68.99 20.30 -10.74
C THR A 81 67.56 20.74 -10.43
N ASP A 82 67.37 21.99 -10.00
CA ASP A 82 66.03 22.55 -9.74
C ASP A 82 65.21 22.67 -11.04
N LEU A 83 65.84 23.08 -12.14
CA LEU A 83 65.18 23.19 -13.44
C LEU A 83 64.77 21.81 -13.99
N VAL A 84 65.63 20.80 -13.82
CA VAL A 84 65.29 19.41 -14.16
C VAL A 84 64.13 18.89 -13.30
N ALA A 85 64.12 19.18 -11.99
CA ALA A 85 63.03 18.82 -11.10
C ALA A 85 61.71 19.53 -11.48
N GLN A 86 61.77 20.81 -11.86
CA GLN A 86 60.60 21.56 -12.34
C GLN A 86 60.05 20.99 -13.65
N LYS A 87 60.91 20.63 -14.62
CA LYS A 87 60.48 19.97 -15.86
C LYS A 87 59.80 18.63 -15.58
N ALA A 88 60.37 17.81 -14.71
CA ALA A 88 59.77 16.54 -14.32
C ALA A 88 58.39 16.74 -13.64
N ASN A 89 58.23 17.80 -12.85
CA ASN A 89 56.94 18.14 -12.24
C ASN A 89 55.91 18.63 -13.27
N LEU A 90 56.33 19.43 -14.26
CA LEU A 90 55.44 19.86 -15.36
C LEU A 90 55.00 18.69 -16.23
N GLU A 91 55.88 17.73 -16.52
CA GLU A 91 55.53 16.51 -17.25
C GLU A 91 54.52 15.65 -16.47
N LYS A 92 54.68 15.53 -15.15
CA LYS A 92 53.68 14.87 -14.28
C LYS A 92 52.33 15.58 -14.26
N LEU A 93 52.32 16.91 -14.21
CA LEU A 93 51.09 17.69 -14.27
C LEU A 93 50.39 17.54 -15.64
N ARG A 94 51.18 17.55 -16.72
CA ARG A 94 50.65 17.35 -18.07
C ARG A 94 50.03 15.97 -18.25
N SER A 95 50.69 14.91 -17.79
CA SER A 95 50.11 13.55 -17.87
C SER A 95 48.86 13.41 -17.00
N THR A 96 48.80 14.10 -15.85
CA THR A 96 47.60 14.15 -15.00
C THR A 96 46.45 14.86 -15.71
N LEU A 97 46.70 16.00 -16.34
CA LEU A 97 45.69 16.75 -17.11
C LEU A 97 45.17 15.95 -18.31
N GLU A 98 46.06 15.29 -19.06
CA GLU A 98 45.66 14.40 -20.17
C GLU A 98 44.80 13.22 -19.66
N GLY A 99 45.11 12.69 -18.46
CA GLY A 99 44.28 11.68 -17.80
C GLY A 99 42.88 12.20 -17.45
N GLN A 100 42.80 13.41 -16.87
CA GLN A 100 41.53 14.05 -16.52
C GLN A 100 40.69 14.40 -17.76
N GLN A 101 41.32 14.85 -18.85
CA GLN A 101 40.62 15.13 -20.11
C GLN A 101 39.97 13.87 -20.68
N ARG A 102 40.71 12.75 -20.72
CA ARG A 102 40.15 11.46 -21.19
C ARG A 102 39.01 10.96 -20.32
N GLU A 103 39.09 11.17 -19.00
CA GLU A 103 38.02 10.78 -18.09
C GLU A 103 36.76 11.64 -18.31
N PHE A 104 36.94 12.94 -18.52
CA PHE A 104 35.83 13.84 -18.85
C PHE A 104 35.17 13.47 -20.19
N GLU A 105 35.95 13.15 -21.22
CA GLU A 105 35.44 12.67 -22.52
C GLU A 105 34.62 11.38 -22.38
N ARG A 106 35.08 10.45 -21.54
CA ARG A 106 34.33 9.20 -21.24
C ARG A 106 33.01 9.49 -20.53
N GLN A 107 33.02 10.35 -19.52
CA GLN A 107 31.81 10.73 -18.80
C GLN A 107 30.82 11.45 -19.72
N GLN A 108 31.31 12.29 -20.63
CA GLN A 108 30.47 12.95 -21.61
C GLN A 108 29.83 11.94 -22.58
N ALA A 109 30.57 10.92 -23.02
CA ALA A 109 30.03 9.86 -23.86
C ALA A 109 28.93 9.06 -23.15
N ILE A 110 29.14 8.68 -21.88
CA ILE A 110 28.15 7.97 -21.06
C ILE A 110 26.88 8.81 -20.91
N LEU A 111 27.00 10.11 -20.61
CA LEU A 111 25.83 10.99 -20.47
C LEU A 111 25.04 11.15 -21.78
N ILE A 112 25.72 11.13 -22.94
CA ILE A 112 25.04 11.17 -24.25
C ILE A 112 24.23 9.89 -24.47
N GLU A 113 24.79 8.73 -24.13
CA GLU A 113 24.10 7.44 -24.23
C GLU A 113 22.90 7.36 -23.27
N GLU A 114 23.07 7.75 -22.00
CA GLU A 114 21.98 7.79 -21.02
C GLU A 114 20.85 8.73 -21.43
N LYS A 115 21.19 9.89 -22.02
CA LYS A 115 20.18 10.82 -22.53
C LYS A 115 19.41 10.22 -23.71
N ALA A 116 20.08 9.43 -24.55
CA ALA A 116 19.42 8.74 -25.67
C ALA A 116 18.48 7.64 -25.16
N THR A 117 18.89 6.83 -24.18
CA THR A 117 18.05 5.78 -23.59
C THR A 117 16.84 6.35 -22.85
N LEU A 118 17.00 7.43 -22.09
CA LEU A 118 15.88 8.12 -21.43
C LEU A 118 14.89 8.71 -22.43
N LYS A 119 15.35 9.23 -23.57
CA LYS A 119 14.47 9.74 -24.63
C LYS A 119 13.64 8.61 -25.24
N GLU A 120 14.25 7.45 -25.47
CA GLU A 120 13.55 6.27 -25.98
C GLU A 120 12.50 5.75 -24.99
N GLN A 121 12.85 5.63 -23.70
CA GLN A 121 11.90 5.23 -22.65
C GLN A 121 10.72 6.20 -22.53
N ARG A 122 10.97 7.51 -22.67
CA ARG A 122 9.91 8.52 -22.65
C ARG A 122 8.94 8.36 -23.83
N ASN A 123 9.45 8.07 -25.02
CA ASN A 123 8.61 7.84 -26.20
C ASN A 123 7.73 6.59 -26.01
N GLN A 124 8.30 5.49 -25.50
CA GLN A 124 7.55 4.26 -25.20
C GLN A 124 6.44 4.48 -24.16
N LEU A 125 6.69 5.35 -23.17
CA LEU A 125 5.70 5.68 -22.14
C LEU A 125 4.55 6.51 -22.72
N GLU A 126 4.83 7.50 -23.59
CA GLU A 126 3.77 8.26 -24.27
C GLU A 126 2.93 7.35 -25.19
N GLU A 127 3.55 6.44 -25.95
CA GLU A 127 2.83 5.48 -26.79
C GLU A 127 1.91 4.57 -25.95
N ALA A 128 2.42 4.01 -24.85
CA ALA A 128 1.62 3.21 -23.93
C ALA A 128 0.46 4.00 -23.28
N LYS A 129 0.66 5.29 -23.05
CA LYS A 129 -0.38 6.18 -22.51
C LYS A 129 -1.47 6.47 -23.54
N ASP A 130 -1.09 6.68 -24.79
CA ASP A 130 -2.03 6.85 -25.90
C ASP A 130 -2.83 5.57 -26.14
N ASP A 131 -2.20 4.39 -26.07
CA ASP A 131 -2.88 3.10 -26.13
C ASP A 131 -3.87 2.91 -24.99
N LEU A 132 -3.48 3.23 -23.75
CA LEU A 132 -4.39 3.18 -22.59
C LEU A 132 -5.55 4.16 -22.73
N GLN A 133 -5.32 5.33 -23.32
CA GLN A 133 -6.37 6.31 -23.59
C GLN A 133 -7.32 5.80 -24.68
N GLY A 134 -6.79 5.19 -25.75
CA GLY A 134 -7.58 4.55 -26.80
C GLY A 134 -8.41 3.38 -26.28
N LEU A 135 -7.83 2.53 -25.42
CA LEU A 135 -8.53 1.46 -24.73
C LEU A 135 -9.62 2.01 -23.80
N ARG A 136 -9.35 3.06 -23.03
CA ARG A 136 -10.36 3.72 -22.18
C ARG A 136 -11.50 4.29 -22.99
N GLN A 137 -11.22 4.94 -24.11
CA GLN A 137 -12.24 5.46 -25.01
C GLN A 137 -13.05 4.33 -25.65
N SER A 138 -12.39 3.24 -26.04
CA SER A 138 -13.03 2.03 -26.59
C SER A 138 -13.86 1.29 -25.53
N LEU A 139 -13.43 1.27 -24.28
CA LEU A 139 -14.21 0.72 -23.16
C LEU A 139 -15.40 1.63 -22.85
N ALA A 140 -15.21 2.95 -22.88
CA ALA A 140 -16.28 3.92 -22.66
C ALA A 140 -17.31 3.92 -23.79
N SER A 141 -16.90 3.65 -25.03
CA SER A 141 -17.80 3.54 -26.20
C SER A 141 -18.39 2.14 -26.36
N GLY A 142 -17.63 1.08 -26.07
CA GLY A 142 -18.08 -0.30 -26.04
C GLY A 142 -18.98 -0.64 -24.85
N SER A 143 -18.87 0.12 -23.76
CA SER A 143 -19.82 0.15 -22.64
C SER A 143 -20.96 1.17 -22.86
N SER A 144 -21.38 1.39 -24.12
CA SER A 144 -22.66 2.04 -24.37
C SER A 144 -23.76 1.23 -23.67
N LYS A 145 -24.32 1.65 -22.52
CA LYS A 145 -25.33 2.71 -22.41
C LYS A 145 -26.41 2.64 -23.51
N THR A 146 -26.76 1.44 -23.95
CA THR A 146 -27.79 1.21 -24.98
C THR A 146 -29.20 1.11 -24.39
N GLY A 147 -29.35 1.24 -23.08
CA GLY A 147 -30.66 1.44 -22.43
C GLY A 147 -30.99 2.92 -22.27
N THR A 148 -32.14 3.35 -22.78
CA THR A 148 -32.74 4.62 -22.32
C THR A 148 -32.99 4.48 -20.81
N PRO A 149 -32.51 5.39 -19.95
CA PRO A 149 -32.68 5.23 -18.50
C PRO A 149 -34.17 5.15 -18.17
N LEU A 150 -34.52 4.28 -17.22
CA LEU A 150 -35.91 4.01 -16.83
C LEU A 150 -36.69 5.30 -16.51
N LYS A 151 -36.01 6.26 -15.88
CA LYS A 151 -36.54 7.61 -15.63
C LYS A 151 -37.06 8.30 -16.89
N GLU A 152 -36.30 8.27 -17.98
CA GLU A 152 -36.71 8.89 -19.26
C GLU A 152 -37.86 8.13 -19.91
N LEU A 153 -37.91 6.80 -19.80
CA LEU A 153 -39.02 6.00 -20.31
C LEU A 153 -40.34 6.33 -19.59
N LEU A 154 -40.30 6.47 -18.26
CA LEU A 154 -41.45 6.88 -17.45
C LEU A 154 -41.90 8.31 -17.79
N GLN A 155 -40.97 9.23 -18.00
CA GLN A 155 -41.27 10.61 -18.42
C GLN A 155 -41.90 10.66 -19.80
N LYS A 156 -41.42 9.86 -20.76
CA LYS A 156 -42.04 9.73 -22.10
C LYS A 156 -43.47 9.19 -22.04
N ARG A 157 -43.81 8.41 -21.01
CA ARG A 157 -45.18 7.95 -20.73
C ARG A 157 -46.06 8.98 -20.03
N GLY A 158 -45.50 10.15 -19.69
CA GLY A 158 -46.22 11.28 -19.10
C GLY A 158 -46.11 11.39 -17.59
N LEU A 159 -45.36 10.50 -16.91
CA LEU A 159 -45.14 10.58 -15.47
C LEU A 159 -44.15 11.71 -15.12
N ARG A 160 -44.48 12.51 -14.12
CA ARG A 160 -43.74 13.69 -13.69
C ARG A 160 -43.37 13.59 -12.21
N GLY A 161 -42.06 13.57 -11.95
CA GLY A 161 -41.51 13.56 -10.59
C GLY A 161 -41.44 12.16 -9.96
N PHE A 162 -40.73 12.08 -8.84
CA PHE A 162 -40.44 10.81 -8.17
C PHE A 162 -41.70 10.18 -7.54
N ASP A 163 -42.60 10.99 -6.96
CA ASP A 163 -43.83 10.49 -6.34
C ASP A 163 -44.76 9.78 -7.34
N GLU A 164 -44.77 10.24 -8.60
CA GLU A 164 -45.53 9.57 -9.67
C GLU A 164 -44.84 8.28 -10.13
N PHE A 165 -43.50 8.25 -10.14
CA PHE A 165 -42.76 7.03 -10.43
C PHE A 165 -42.99 5.97 -9.35
N GLU A 166 -42.90 6.34 -8.07
CA GLU A 166 -43.14 5.44 -6.95
C GLU A 166 -44.57 4.88 -6.96
N ARG A 167 -45.58 5.74 -7.18
CA ARG A 167 -46.97 5.30 -7.34
C ARG A 167 -47.15 4.35 -8.52
N ALA A 168 -46.49 4.62 -9.65
CA ALA A 168 -46.55 3.73 -10.82
C ALA A 168 -45.90 2.36 -10.53
N PHE A 169 -44.73 2.33 -9.87
CA PHE A 169 -44.09 1.08 -9.45
C PHE A 169 -44.93 0.32 -8.43
N GLY A 170 -45.55 1.01 -7.48
CA GLY A 170 -46.50 0.42 -6.52
C GLY A 170 -47.66 -0.26 -7.24
N ALA A 171 -48.32 0.45 -8.16
CA ALA A 171 -49.43 -0.10 -8.94
C ALA A 171 -49.00 -1.30 -9.82
N LEU A 172 -47.81 -1.26 -10.42
CA LEU A 172 -47.26 -2.39 -11.19
C LEU A 172 -46.94 -3.59 -10.30
N ALA A 173 -46.45 -3.38 -9.08
CA ALA A 173 -46.18 -4.43 -8.12
C ALA A 173 -47.49 -5.07 -7.62
N GLU A 174 -48.50 -4.28 -7.28
CA GLU A 174 -49.84 -4.75 -6.88
C GLU A 174 -50.50 -5.58 -7.99
N ALA A 175 -50.38 -5.13 -9.24
CA ALA A 175 -50.88 -5.85 -10.41
C ALA A 175 -50.02 -7.06 -10.82
N ARG A 176 -48.91 -7.34 -10.12
CA ARG A 176 -47.91 -8.38 -10.43
C ARG A 176 -47.26 -8.25 -11.81
N ALA A 177 -47.39 -7.10 -12.46
CA ALA A 177 -46.78 -6.81 -13.77
C ALA A 177 -45.30 -6.41 -13.66
N LEU A 178 -44.82 -6.09 -12.46
CA LEU A 178 -43.42 -5.71 -12.25
C LEU A 178 -42.44 -6.84 -12.62
N ARG A 179 -42.86 -8.11 -12.47
CA ARG A 179 -42.02 -9.29 -12.78
C ARG A 179 -41.53 -9.28 -14.23
N ASP A 180 -42.40 -8.91 -15.16
CA ASP A 180 -42.08 -8.89 -16.60
C ASP A 180 -41.09 -7.78 -16.97
N ILE A 181 -40.96 -6.78 -16.09
CA ILE A 181 -40.07 -5.64 -16.28
C ILE A 181 -38.72 -5.88 -15.60
N LEU A 182 -38.66 -6.63 -14.49
CA LEU A 182 -37.44 -6.84 -13.72
C LEU A 182 -36.29 -7.43 -14.55
N ASP A 183 -36.59 -8.38 -15.43
CA ASP A 183 -35.58 -9.01 -16.32
C ASP A 183 -35.04 -8.04 -17.38
N LEU A 184 -35.71 -6.91 -17.60
CA LEU A 184 -35.31 -5.84 -18.52
C LEU A 184 -34.54 -4.72 -17.81
N LEU A 185 -34.48 -4.72 -16.48
CA LEU A 185 -33.80 -3.70 -15.70
C LEU A 185 -32.34 -4.07 -15.48
N GLU A 186 -31.43 -3.24 -15.97
CA GLU A 186 -30.01 -3.33 -15.67
C GLU A 186 -29.59 -2.22 -14.70
N ALA A 187 -28.79 -2.57 -13.69
CA ALA A 187 -28.21 -1.62 -12.78
C ALA A 187 -27.01 -0.93 -13.45
N ASN A 188 -27.15 0.37 -13.76
CA ASN A 188 -26.04 1.18 -14.29
C ASN A 188 -24.82 1.20 -13.34
N ASP A 189 -25.08 1.17 -12.03
CA ASP A 189 -24.07 1.08 -10.99
C ASP A 189 -24.48 0.00 -9.99
N ALA A 190 -24.04 -1.24 -10.27
CA ALA A 190 -24.37 -2.40 -9.45
C ALA A 190 -23.92 -2.21 -8.00
N LYS A 191 -22.75 -1.59 -7.76
CA LYS A 191 -22.21 -1.37 -6.41
C LYS A 191 -23.06 -0.38 -5.62
N ALA A 192 -23.40 0.75 -6.23
CA ALA A 192 -24.26 1.73 -5.56
C ALA A 192 -25.65 1.15 -5.25
N VAL A 193 -26.23 0.36 -6.16
CA VAL A 193 -27.50 -0.33 -5.92
C VAL A 193 -27.35 -1.34 -4.78
N GLU A 194 -26.29 -2.15 -4.80
CA GLU A 194 -25.98 -3.13 -3.77
C GLU A 194 -25.83 -2.46 -2.39
N GLU A 195 -25.07 -1.37 -2.27
CA GLU A 195 -24.94 -0.61 -1.02
C GLU A 195 -26.28 -0.04 -0.54
N ARG A 196 -27.14 0.41 -1.47
CA ARG A 196 -28.47 0.92 -1.13
C ARG A 196 -29.39 -0.20 -0.65
N LEU A 197 -29.31 -1.39 -1.24
CA LEU A 197 -30.05 -2.56 -0.79
C LEU A 197 -29.55 -2.99 0.60
N HIS A 198 -28.26 -3.21 0.79
CA HIS A 198 -27.69 -3.60 2.09
C HIS A 198 -27.98 -2.59 3.21
N SER A 199 -28.09 -1.30 2.88
CA SER A 199 -28.34 -0.26 3.88
C SER A 199 -29.81 0.01 4.17
N ARG A 200 -30.76 -0.53 3.39
CA ARG A 200 -32.20 -0.24 3.55
C ARG A 200 -33.09 -1.46 3.54
N LEU A 201 -32.72 -2.52 2.86
CA LEU A 201 -33.48 -3.75 2.76
C LEU A 201 -32.98 -4.73 3.84
N LEU A 202 -33.89 -5.22 4.67
CA LEU A 202 -33.62 -6.22 5.69
C LEU A 202 -34.33 -7.52 5.33
N LEU A 203 -33.58 -8.62 5.23
CA LEU A 203 -34.16 -9.93 4.95
C LEU A 203 -34.45 -10.67 6.25
N VAL A 204 -35.74 -10.86 6.55
CA VAL A 204 -36.20 -11.42 7.83
C VAL A 204 -36.75 -12.84 7.63
N GLY A 205 -36.32 -13.78 8.47
CA GLY A 205 -36.94 -15.08 8.65
C GLY A 205 -38.14 -14.93 9.59
N GLY A 206 -39.33 -15.33 9.13
CA GLY A 206 -40.56 -15.25 9.93
C GLY A 206 -41.30 -13.92 9.79
N LEU A 207 -42.00 -13.50 10.86
CA LEU A 207 -42.80 -12.28 10.79
C LEU A 207 -41.90 -11.05 10.96
N ILE A 208 -42.29 -9.99 10.26
CA ILE A 208 -41.61 -8.71 10.30
C ILE A 208 -41.81 -8.09 11.70
N PRO A 209 -40.74 -7.69 12.40
CA PRO A 209 -40.86 -7.06 13.71
C PRO A 209 -41.61 -5.73 13.60
N GLU A 210 -42.45 -5.47 14.59
CA GLU A 210 -43.12 -4.18 14.73
C GLU A 210 -42.12 -3.10 15.15
N GLY A 211 -42.36 -1.86 14.70
CA GLY A 211 -41.53 -0.72 15.06
C GLY A 211 -40.16 -0.69 14.38
N LEU A 212 -40.01 -1.25 13.18
CA LEU A 212 -38.81 -0.99 12.39
C LEU A 212 -38.72 0.50 12.01
N PRO A 213 -37.50 1.07 11.91
CA PRO A 213 -37.33 2.44 11.46
C PRO A 213 -37.95 2.63 10.07
N THR A 214 -38.61 3.76 9.82
CA THR A 214 -39.21 4.09 8.50
C THR A 214 -38.20 4.05 7.34
N SER A 215 -36.91 4.14 7.64
CA SER A 215 -35.82 4.07 6.66
C SER A 215 -35.40 2.64 6.27
N VAL A 216 -35.91 1.62 6.96
CA VAL A 216 -35.59 0.20 6.76
C VAL A 216 -36.85 -0.51 6.26
N VAL A 217 -36.73 -1.17 5.12
CA VAL A 217 -37.76 -2.00 4.51
C VAL A 217 -37.43 -3.45 4.83
N ALA A 218 -38.32 -4.16 5.52
CA ALA A 218 -38.14 -5.58 5.79
C ALA A 218 -38.93 -6.43 4.78
N VAL A 219 -38.32 -7.52 4.34
CA VAL A 219 -38.94 -8.51 3.46
C VAL A 219 -38.80 -9.88 4.11
N THR A 220 -39.92 -10.59 4.26
CA THR A 220 -39.93 -11.96 4.74
C THR A 220 -39.36 -12.90 3.68
N VAL A 221 -38.34 -13.66 4.06
CA VAL A 221 -37.72 -14.70 3.23
C VAL A 221 -37.66 -16.01 4.01
N ALA A 222 -37.28 -17.09 3.31
CA ALA A 222 -37.00 -18.36 3.96
C ALA A 222 -35.79 -18.22 4.92
N PRO A 223 -35.78 -18.93 6.06
CA PRO A 223 -34.81 -18.69 7.14
C PRO A 223 -33.35 -18.99 6.74
N ASP A 224 -33.13 -19.84 5.75
CA ASP A 224 -31.82 -20.14 5.16
C ASP A 224 -31.21 -18.97 4.36
N ARG A 225 -32.05 -18.03 3.93
CA ARG A 225 -31.66 -16.82 3.19
C ARG A 225 -31.86 -15.54 4.00
N ALA A 226 -32.35 -15.66 5.23
CA ALA A 226 -32.59 -14.52 6.09
C ALA A 226 -31.27 -14.00 6.65
N GLU A 227 -31.10 -12.68 6.66
CA GLU A 227 -30.04 -12.02 7.43
C GLU A 227 -30.36 -12.08 8.92
N LEU A 228 -31.66 -12.07 9.25
CA LEU A 228 -32.17 -12.18 10.62
C LEU A 228 -33.16 -13.35 10.70
N PRO A 229 -32.77 -14.51 11.23
CA PRO A 229 -33.61 -15.71 11.21
C PRO A 229 -34.87 -15.58 12.08
N ASP A 230 -34.86 -14.73 13.12
CA ASP A 230 -35.98 -14.49 14.04
C ASP A 230 -36.19 -12.99 14.31
N GLY A 231 -36.91 -12.32 13.40
CA GLY A 231 -37.12 -10.85 13.48
C GLY A 231 -37.70 -10.35 14.81
N HIS A 232 -38.57 -11.14 15.46
CA HIS A 232 -39.21 -10.76 16.73
C HIS A 232 -38.26 -10.54 17.90
N GLN A 233 -37.08 -11.16 17.86
CA GLN A 233 -36.15 -11.11 18.98
C GLN A 233 -35.26 -9.87 18.98
N ILE A 234 -35.23 -9.10 17.88
CA ILE A 234 -34.33 -7.94 17.72
C ILE A 234 -34.55 -6.91 18.83
N ALA A 235 -35.79 -6.42 18.96
CA ALA A 235 -36.13 -5.42 19.96
C ALA A 235 -35.81 -5.93 21.38
N GLY A 236 -36.21 -7.15 21.70
CA GLY A 236 -35.94 -7.75 23.01
C GLY A 236 -34.46 -8.01 23.29
N ALA A 237 -33.64 -8.30 22.28
CA ALA A 237 -32.20 -8.48 22.45
C ALA A 237 -31.49 -7.13 22.67
N ILE A 238 -31.80 -6.13 21.85
CA ILE A 238 -31.21 -4.78 21.95
C ILE A 238 -31.64 -4.09 23.25
N LEU A 239 -32.91 -4.22 23.65
CA LEU A 239 -33.39 -3.66 24.92
C LEU A 239 -32.70 -4.31 26.12
N ARG A 240 -32.55 -5.64 26.13
CA ARG A 240 -31.79 -6.34 27.18
C ARG A 240 -30.32 -5.90 27.22
N MET A 241 -29.71 -5.66 26.07
CA MET A 241 -28.36 -5.09 25.99
C MET A 241 -28.33 -3.67 26.59
N GLY A 242 -29.30 -2.82 26.27
CA GLY A 242 -29.44 -1.49 26.85
C GLY A 242 -29.63 -1.52 28.38
N GLU A 243 -30.44 -2.43 28.89
CA GLU A 243 -30.62 -2.63 30.34
C GLU A 243 -29.31 -3.02 31.02
N GLN A 244 -28.55 -3.96 30.46
CA GLN A 244 -27.26 -4.37 31.01
C GLN A 244 -26.24 -3.22 30.98
N LEU A 245 -26.15 -2.48 29.87
CA LEU A 245 -25.29 -1.29 29.79
C LEU A 245 -25.64 -0.28 30.89
N MET A 246 -26.93 -0.03 31.13
CA MET A 246 -27.39 0.87 32.18
C MET A 246 -27.09 0.38 33.59
N LEU A 247 -27.21 -0.94 33.85
CA LEU A 247 -26.86 -1.55 35.13
C LEU A 247 -25.36 -1.41 35.43
N CYS A 248 -24.51 -1.54 34.42
CA CYS A 248 -23.07 -1.30 34.52
C CYS A 248 -22.69 0.20 34.56
N GLY A 249 -23.66 1.11 34.42
CA GLY A 249 -23.43 2.56 34.39
C GLY A 249 -22.79 3.08 33.09
N LEU A 250 -22.84 2.29 32.01
CA LEU A 250 -22.28 2.61 30.70
C LEU A 250 -23.34 3.34 29.85
N ARG A 251 -23.17 4.66 29.67
CA ARG A 251 -24.17 5.49 28.98
C ARG A 251 -23.70 5.99 27.62
N ARG A 252 -22.40 5.90 27.33
CA ARG A 252 -21.81 6.36 26.07
C ARG A 252 -21.17 5.16 25.40
N LEU A 253 -21.79 4.70 24.33
CA LEU A 253 -21.43 3.49 23.59
C LEU A 253 -20.87 3.87 22.22
N LEU A 254 -19.71 3.32 21.88
CA LEU A 254 -19.14 3.42 20.54
C LEU A 254 -19.20 2.04 19.89
N VAL A 255 -19.87 1.92 18.74
CA VAL A 255 -19.96 0.65 17.99
C VAL A 255 -19.14 0.78 16.72
N ILE A 256 -18.04 0.05 16.64
CA ILE A 256 -17.09 0.07 15.52
C ILE A 256 -17.32 -1.18 14.67
N GLY A 257 -17.66 -0.98 13.39
CA GLY A 257 -17.97 -2.06 12.44
C GLY A 257 -19.44 -2.46 12.42
N GLY A 258 -19.74 -3.65 11.88
CA GLY A 258 -21.11 -4.08 11.59
C GLY A 258 -21.75 -3.37 10.40
N SER A 259 -22.90 -3.89 9.93
CA SER A 259 -23.64 -3.31 8.81
C SER A 259 -24.29 -1.96 9.20
N PRO A 260 -24.30 -0.95 8.30
CA PRO A 260 -25.02 0.31 8.52
C PRO A 260 -26.50 0.13 8.83
N LEU A 261 -27.10 -0.97 8.36
CA LEU A 261 -28.47 -1.33 8.70
C LEU A 261 -28.61 -1.59 10.19
N TYR A 262 -27.69 -2.37 10.76
CA TYR A 262 -27.69 -2.69 12.20
C TYR A 262 -27.43 -1.46 13.07
N HIS A 263 -26.66 -0.47 12.61
CA HIS A 263 -26.51 0.80 13.30
C HIS A 263 -27.83 1.56 13.45
N ARG A 264 -28.70 1.50 12.44
CA ARG A 264 -30.04 2.11 12.51
C ARG A 264 -30.94 1.35 13.47
N LEU A 265 -30.87 0.02 13.47
CA LEU A 265 -31.64 -0.80 14.42
C LEU A 265 -31.19 -0.53 15.86
N LEU A 266 -29.88 -0.48 16.10
CA LEU A 266 -29.32 -0.12 17.40
C LEU A 266 -29.76 1.28 17.82
N SER A 267 -29.58 2.29 16.96
CA SER A 267 -30.05 3.66 17.24
C SER A 267 -31.55 3.76 17.56
N HIS A 268 -32.36 2.86 16.99
CA HIS A 268 -33.81 2.92 17.13
C HIS A 268 -34.33 2.18 18.37
N TYR A 269 -33.83 0.98 18.64
CA TYR A 269 -34.33 0.13 19.73
C TYR A 269 -33.60 0.33 21.06
N LEU A 270 -32.41 0.92 21.04
CA LEU A 270 -31.62 1.13 22.23
C LEU A 270 -32.18 2.32 23.04
N ASP A 271 -32.13 2.22 24.37
CA ASP A 271 -32.71 3.23 25.26
C ASP A 271 -32.10 4.62 24.99
N SER A 272 -32.94 5.65 24.89
CA SER A 272 -32.51 7.03 24.58
C SER A 272 -31.57 7.64 25.60
N ARG A 273 -31.44 7.05 26.79
CA ARG A 273 -30.46 7.42 27.81
C ARG A 273 -29.03 6.99 27.48
N ILE A 274 -28.85 6.11 26.50
CA ILE A 274 -27.54 5.68 26.03
C ILE A 274 -27.22 6.41 24.73
N GLU A 275 -26.16 7.20 24.75
CA GLU A 275 -25.62 7.86 23.56
C GLU A 275 -24.80 6.85 22.76
N VAL A 276 -25.26 6.51 21.56
CA VAL A 276 -24.54 5.58 20.66
C VAL A 276 -23.90 6.33 19.51
N ARG A 277 -22.65 6.00 19.18
CA ARG A 277 -21.90 6.55 18.05
C ARG A 277 -21.38 5.45 17.13
N PHE A 278 -21.37 5.74 15.83
CA PHE A 278 -20.95 4.81 14.76
C PHE A 278 -19.90 5.47 13.88
N PRO A 279 -18.60 5.29 14.18
CA PRO A 279 -17.52 5.79 13.33
C PRO A 279 -17.41 4.92 12.07
N GLN A 280 -16.69 5.43 11.06
CA GLN A 280 -16.47 4.68 9.82
C GLN A 280 -15.72 3.36 10.08
N PRO A 281 -16.00 2.28 9.33
CA PRO A 281 -15.35 0.99 9.50
C PRO A 281 -13.93 1.02 8.91
N GLU A 282 -13.01 1.72 9.58
CA GLU A 282 -11.58 1.73 9.26
C GLU A 282 -10.80 0.86 10.27
N PRO A 283 -9.70 0.21 9.83
CA PRO A 283 -8.79 -0.48 10.74
C PRO A 283 -8.32 0.46 11.85
N ARG A 284 -8.43 0.01 13.09
CA ARG A 284 -8.18 0.88 14.24
C ARG A 284 -6.68 0.98 14.51
N THR A 285 -6.10 2.09 14.06
CA THR A 285 -4.77 2.54 14.46
C THR A 285 -4.80 3.13 15.87
N ARG A 286 -3.63 3.24 16.50
CA ARG A 286 -3.47 3.87 17.83
C ARG A 286 -4.12 5.25 17.92
N ALA A 287 -3.89 6.11 16.94
CA ALA A 287 -4.41 7.49 16.94
C ALA A 287 -5.94 7.53 16.92
N LEU A 288 -6.57 6.64 16.14
CA LEU A 288 -8.03 6.53 16.11
C LEU A 288 -8.58 5.97 17.43
N ALA A 289 -7.92 4.94 17.99
CA ALA A 289 -8.31 4.37 19.28
C ALA A 289 -8.25 5.42 20.42
N GLU A 290 -7.24 6.31 20.43
CA GLU A 290 -7.15 7.38 21.42
C GLU A 290 -8.34 8.36 21.31
N ILE A 291 -8.79 8.66 20.08
CA ILE A 291 -9.97 9.49 19.83
C ILE A 291 -11.24 8.75 20.26
N ASP A 292 -11.37 7.49 19.86
CA ASP A 292 -12.54 6.64 20.10
C ASP A 292 -12.84 6.51 21.59
N VAL A 293 -11.81 6.41 22.41
CA VAL A 293 -11.97 6.22 23.84
C VAL A 293 -12.21 7.53 24.60
N THR A 294 -12.01 8.67 23.95
CA THR A 294 -12.21 9.97 24.58
C THR A 294 -13.71 10.23 24.82
N ARG A 295 -14.11 10.21 26.11
CA ARG A 295 -15.50 10.43 26.59
C ARG A 295 -16.49 9.31 26.26
N ILE A 296 -16.01 8.11 25.98
CA ILE A 296 -16.84 6.91 25.80
C ILE A 296 -16.72 6.02 27.02
N ASP A 297 -17.81 5.36 27.41
CA ASP A 297 -17.84 4.45 28.56
C ASP A 297 -17.57 3.00 28.10
N ALA A 298 -18.08 2.60 26.92
CA ALA A 298 -17.85 1.29 26.33
C ALA A 298 -17.65 1.33 24.81
N VAL A 299 -16.75 0.49 24.29
CA VAL A 299 -16.45 0.34 22.87
C VAL A 299 -16.75 -1.10 22.45
N VAL A 300 -17.63 -1.28 21.46
CA VAL A 300 -17.96 -2.57 20.86
C VAL A 300 -17.27 -2.70 19.53
N LEU A 301 -16.38 -3.68 19.40
CA LEU A 301 -15.61 -3.97 18.20
C LEU A 301 -16.29 -5.12 17.44
N TRP A 302 -17.13 -4.79 16.46
CA TRP A 302 -17.95 -5.76 15.74
C TRP A 302 -17.37 -6.11 14.36
N GLY A 303 -16.72 -7.27 14.29
CA GLY A 303 -16.16 -7.79 13.03
C GLY A 303 -15.08 -6.90 12.42
N VAL A 304 -14.41 -6.07 13.23
CA VAL A 304 -13.34 -5.19 12.80
C VAL A 304 -12.00 -5.73 13.25
N GLU A 305 -11.05 -5.74 12.33
CA GLU A 305 -9.65 -6.02 12.64
C GLU A 305 -9.07 -4.84 13.43
N VAL A 306 -8.64 -5.14 14.65
CA VAL A 306 -7.94 -4.19 15.52
C VAL A 306 -6.46 -4.54 15.49
N LEU A 307 -5.63 -3.56 15.07
CA LEU A 307 -4.18 -3.70 15.09
C LEU A 307 -3.68 -3.76 16.54
N GLU A 308 -2.53 -4.40 16.76
CA GLU A 308 -1.94 -4.57 18.09
C GLU A 308 -1.83 -3.23 18.84
N ASP A 309 -1.33 -2.19 18.18
CA ASP A 309 -1.20 -0.84 18.74
C ASP A 309 -2.55 -0.24 19.18
N GLY A 310 -3.64 -0.54 18.48
CA GLY A 310 -4.97 -0.07 18.85
C GLY A 310 -5.53 -0.84 20.05
N ARG A 311 -5.26 -2.14 20.12
CA ARG A 311 -5.70 -3.01 21.22
C ARG A 311 -5.06 -2.61 22.55
N GLU A 312 -3.80 -2.16 22.54
CA GLU A 312 -3.13 -1.62 23.72
C GLU A 312 -3.85 -0.39 24.30
N VAL A 313 -4.35 0.51 23.44
CA VAL A 313 -5.09 1.71 23.88
C VAL A 313 -6.41 1.32 24.55
N TYR A 314 -7.15 0.39 23.93
CA TYR A 314 -8.39 -0.12 24.51
C TYR A 314 -8.17 -0.84 25.85
N GLY A 315 -7.05 -1.55 26.02
CA GLY A 315 -6.72 -2.25 27.27
C GLY A 315 -6.21 -1.35 28.40
N THR A 316 -5.60 -0.21 28.06
CA THR A 316 -5.06 0.75 29.05
C THR A 316 -6.06 1.82 29.46
N SER A 317 -7.13 1.98 28.70
CA SER A 317 -8.11 3.03 28.97
C SER A 317 -9.19 2.63 29.96
N ARG A 318 -9.92 3.65 30.44
CA ARG A 318 -11.08 3.50 31.34
C ARG A 318 -12.31 2.94 30.62
N ALA A 319 -12.40 3.09 29.29
CA ALA A 319 -13.53 2.56 28.55
C ALA A 319 -13.46 1.05 28.46
N MET A 320 -14.59 0.39 28.66
CA MET A 320 -14.69 -1.06 28.53
C MET A 320 -14.71 -1.45 27.05
N ALA A 321 -13.70 -2.20 26.61
CA ALA A 321 -13.66 -2.74 25.25
C ALA A 321 -14.29 -4.14 25.19
N ILE A 322 -15.24 -4.33 24.29
CA ILE A 322 -15.98 -5.58 24.09
C ILE A 322 -15.73 -6.04 22.65
N GLU A 323 -14.99 -7.13 22.50
CA GLU A 323 -14.69 -7.71 21.20
C GLU A 323 -15.80 -8.67 20.76
N VAL A 324 -16.37 -8.43 19.58
CA VAL A 324 -17.44 -9.23 18.96
C VAL A 324 -16.97 -9.65 17.56
N PRO A 325 -16.03 -10.60 17.46
CA PRO A 325 -15.31 -10.88 16.21
C PRO A 325 -16.15 -11.60 15.15
N GLN A 326 -17.29 -12.21 15.50
CA GLN A 326 -18.02 -13.13 14.61
C GLN A 326 -19.54 -13.03 14.67
N ALA A 327 -20.11 -11.96 15.24
CA ALA A 327 -21.57 -11.83 15.24
C ALA A 327 -22.10 -11.69 13.81
N ALA A 328 -22.87 -12.67 13.36
CA ALA A 328 -23.50 -12.68 12.03
C ALA A 328 -24.58 -11.61 11.93
N ASP A 329 -25.27 -11.33 13.04
CA ASP A 329 -26.38 -10.40 13.11
C ASP A 329 -26.39 -9.55 14.39
N VAL A 330 -27.33 -8.60 14.45
CA VAL A 330 -27.47 -7.68 15.59
C VAL A 330 -27.94 -8.37 16.87
N ILE A 331 -28.64 -9.51 16.77
CA ILE A 331 -29.14 -10.26 17.92
C ILE A 331 -27.97 -10.97 18.60
N GLU A 332 -27.11 -11.62 17.82
CA GLU A 332 -25.89 -12.27 18.29
C GLU A 332 -24.93 -11.24 18.89
N CYS A 333 -24.74 -10.09 18.23
CA CYS A 333 -23.96 -8.99 18.77
C CYS A 333 -24.49 -8.54 20.13
N ALA A 334 -25.81 -8.28 20.24
CA ALA A 334 -26.42 -7.88 21.50
C ALA A 334 -26.27 -8.93 22.61
N LYS A 335 -26.42 -10.23 22.27
CA LYS A 335 -26.23 -11.34 23.22
C LYS A 335 -24.78 -11.43 23.71
N LEU A 336 -23.80 -11.28 22.83
CA LEU A 336 -22.38 -11.31 23.18
C LEU A 336 -21.99 -10.12 24.06
N VAL A 337 -22.53 -8.93 23.76
CA VAL A 337 -22.36 -7.75 24.63
C VAL A 337 -22.99 -7.98 26.00
N CYS A 338 -24.22 -8.50 26.08
CA CYS A 338 -24.82 -8.88 27.37
C CYS A 338 -23.96 -9.87 28.16
N ALA A 339 -23.42 -10.89 27.49
CA ALA A 339 -22.60 -11.91 28.12
C ALA A 339 -21.26 -11.38 28.63
N ALA A 340 -20.68 -10.37 27.97
CA ALA A 340 -19.46 -9.71 28.42
C ALA A 340 -19.67 -8.76 29.62
N LEU A 341 -20.91 -8.27 29.82
CA LEU A 341 -21.28 -7.35 30.90
C LEU A 341 -21.77 -8.04 32.17
N ALA A 342 -22.23 -9.30 32.07
CA ALA A 342 -22.77 -10.09 33.17
C ALA A 342 -21.66 -10.68 34.06
#